data_AF-A0A927VJV6-F1
#
_entry.id   AF-A0A927VJV6-F1
#
_cell.length_a   1.000
_cell.length_b   1.000
_cell.length_c   1.000
_cell.angle_alpha   90.00
_cell.angle_beta   90.00
_cell.angle_gamma   90.00
#
_symmetry.space_group_name_H-M   'P 1'
#
loop_
_entity.id
_entity.type
_entity.pdbx_description
1 polymer ?
#
loop_
_entity_poly.entity_id
_entity_poly.type
_entity_poly.pdbx_seq_one_letter_code
_entity_poly.pdbx_strand_id
1 'polypeptide(L)'
;MKSGEISEERVNDAVTRIIRVKKEEGLFENPFLEKVETKQKETGSPEYRKVAEKLVEKSLVLLKNDPDVLPLKEGTKVYITGPLRNAWSS
;
A
#
# COMPACT_ATOMS: atom_id res chain seq x y z
N MET A 1 0.99 14.33 -37.20
CA MET A 1 -0.18 14.54 -36.31
C MET A 1 -1.30 15.12 -37.14
N LYS A 2 -2.47 14.45 -37.22
CA LYS A 2 -3.55 14.84 -38.16
C LYS A 2 -4.57 15.84 -37.57
N SER A 3 -4.51 16.14 -36.28
CA SER A 3 -5.13 17.31 -35.65
C SER A 3 -4.04 18.00 -34.84
N GLY A 4 -3.80 19.29 -35.05
CA GLY A 4 -2.74 20.06 -34.39
C GLY A 4 -2.97 20.34 -32.89
N GLU A 5 -3.73 19.48 -32.20
CA GLU A 5 -4.12 19.62 -30.79
C GLU A 5 -2.97 19.34 -29.81
N ILE A 6 -1.93 18.61 -30.26
CA ILE A 6 -0.73 18.32 -29.49
C ILE A 6 0.48 18.53 -30.39
N SER A 7 1.45 19.31 -29.94
CA SER A 7 2.71 19.52 -30.65
C SER A 7 3.58 18.27 -30.63
N GLU A 8 4.37 18.05 -31.69
CA GLU A 8 5.36 16.98 -31.74
C GLU A 8 6.41 17.08 -30.62
N GLU A 9 6.82 18.30 -30.27
CA GLU A 9 7.72 18.57 -29.15
C GLU A 9 7.17 18.01 -27.82
N ARG A 10 5.87 18.24 -27.54
CA ARG A 10 5.21 17.70 -26.34
C ARG A 10 5.19 16.17 -26.32
N VAL A 11 5.01 15.53 -27.47
CA VAL A 11 5.06 14.07 -27.56
C VAL A 11 6.49 13.57 -27.35
N ASN A 12 7.48 14.22 -27.95
CA ASN A 12 8.88 13.87 -27.80
C ASN A 12 9.35 14.00 -26.34
N ASP A 13 8.99 15.08 -25.63
CA ASP A 13 9.28 15.25 -24.20
C ASP A 13 8.67 14.12 -23.35
N ALA A 14 7.41 13.76 -23.59
CA ALA A 14 6.75 12.66 -22.88
C ALA A 14 7.44 11.31 -23.13
N VAL A 15 7.79 11.02 -24.39
CA VAL A 15 8.50 9.80 -24.78
C VAL A 15 9.89 9.75 -24.14
N THR A 16 10.64 10.86 -24.15
CA THR A 16 11.96 10.95 -23.53
C THR A 16 11.91 10.65 -22.03
N ARG A 17 10.90 11.16 -21.30
CA ARG A 17 10.75 10.88 -19.86
C ARG A 17 10.51 9.39 -19.59
N ILE A 18 9.64 8.75 -20.36
CA ILE A 18 9.36 7.32 -20.23
C ILE A 18 10.61 6.48 -20.54
N ILE A 19 11.32 6.80 -21.63
CA ILE A 19 12.55 6.09 -22.02
C ILE A 19 13.64 6.28 -20.96
N ARG A 20 13.78 7.49 -20.39
CA ARG A 20 14.73 7.76 -19.32
C ARG A 20 14.48 6.87 -18.11
N VAL A 21 13.24 6.81 -17.61
CA VAL A 21 12.88 5.93 -16.48
C VAL A 21 13.16 4.47 -16.82
N LYS A 22 12.79 4.01 -18.02
CA LYS A 22 13.09 2.63 -18.45
C LYS A 22 14.59 2.31 -18.45
N LYS A 23 15.42 3.29 -18.83
CA LYS A 23 16.87 3.15 -18.81
C LYS A 23 17.43 3.16 -17.38
N GLU A 24 16.95 4.06 -16.53
CA GLU A 24 17.35 4.15 -15.12
C GLU A 24 17.02 2.87 -14.35
N GLU A 25 15.88 2.25 -14.63
CA GLU A 25 15.45 0.96 -14.07
C GLU A 25 16.10 -0.27 -14.72
N GLY A 26 17.01 -0.08 -15.69
CA GLY A 26 17.70 -1.19 -16.37
C GLY A 26 16.80 -2.10 -17.22
N LEU A 27 15.62 -1.60 -17.64
CA LEU A 27 14.65 -2.38 -18.41
C LEU A 27 15.10 -2.65 -19.85
N PHE A 28 16.13 -1.97 -20.37
CA PHE A 28 16.68 -2.30 -21.69
C PHE A 28 17.60 -3.53 -21.62
N GLU A 29 18.30 -3.72 -20.50
CA GLU A 29 19.23 -4.81 -20.23
C GLU A 29 18.53 -6.05 -19.65
N ASN A 30 17.40 -5.84 -18.97
CA ASN A 30 16.56 -6.90 -18.41
C ASN A 30 15.05 -6.61 -18.63
N PRO A 31 14.55 -6.73 -19.87
CA PRO A 31 13.18 -6.30 -20.23
C PRO A 31 12.07 -7.03 -19.48
N PHE A 32 12.33 -8.27 -19.06
CA PHE A 32 11.36 -9.13 -18.37
C PHE A 32 11.63 -9.26 -16.86
N LEU A 33 12.57 -8.46 -16.32
CA LEU A 33 12.93 -8.48 -14.90
C LEU A 33 13.36 -9.84 -14.35
N GLU A 34 13.83 -10.76 -15.21
CA GLU A 34 14.19 -12.14 -14.83
C GLU A 34 15.35 -12.21 -13.83
N LYS A 35 16.27 -11.25 -13.91
CA LYS A 35 17.42 -11.12 -13.00
C LYS A 35 17.09 -10.40 -11.69
N VAL A 36 15.84 -9.96 -11.48
CA VAL A 36 15.43 -9.31 -10.24
C VAL A 36 15.02 -10.37 -9.24
N GLU A 37 15.70 -10.41 -8.10
CA GLU A 37 15.23 -11.17 -6.95
C GLU A 37 13.98 -10.48 -6.38
N THR A 38 12.81 -11.05 -6.67
CA THR A 38 11.57 -10.54 -6.08
C THR A 38 11.43 -11.06 -4.66
N LYS A 39 11.13 -10.16 -3.72
CA LYS A 39 10.67 -10.54 -2.36
C LYS A 39 9.26 -11.14 -2.36
N GLN A 40 8.74 -11.54 -3.52
CA GLN A 40 7.35 -11.96 -3.70
C GLN A 40 7.00 -13.19 -2.85
N LYS A 41 8.00 -13.99 -2.46
CA LYS A 41 7.89 -15.09 -1.50
C LYS A 41 7.45 -14.66 -0.10
N GLU A 42 7.64 -13.39 0.27
CA GLU A 42 7.32 -12.85 1.60
C GLU A 42 5.95 -12.16 1.64
N THR A 43 5.21 -12.13 0.52
CA THR A 43 3.87 -11.52 0.47
C THR A 43 2.96 -12.19 1.48
N GLY A 44 2.38 -11.41 2.40
CA GLY A 44 1.54 -11.94 3.48
C GLY A 44 2.29 -12.68 4.59
N SER A 45 3.63 -12.58 4.63
CA SER A 45 4.47 -13.20 5.66
C SER A 45 4.10 -12.76 7.08
N PRO A 46 4.41 -13.57 8.11
CA PRO A 46 4.22 -13.18 9.51
C PRO A 46 4.96 -11.90 9.89
N GLU A 47 6.13 -11.64 9.28
CA GLU A 47 6.91 -10.44 9.55
C GLU A 47 6.20 -9.17 9.06
N TYR A 48 5.70 -9.16 7.82
CA TYR A 48 4.93 -8.03 7.30
C TYR A 48 3.62 -7.82 8.06
N ARG A 49 2.96 -8.90 8.52
CA ARG A 49 1.78 -8.79 9.38
C ARG A 49 2.10 -8.12 10.72
N LYS A 50 3.23 -8.46 11.37
CA LYS A 50 3.66 -7.80 12.61
C LYS A 50 3.96 -6.31 12.41
N VAL A 51 4.56 -5.95 11.28
CA VAL A 51 4.79 -4.53 10.94
C VAL A 51 3.45 -3.81 10.71
N ALA A 52 2.54 -4.42 9.97
CA ALA A 52 1.21 -3.86 9.71
C ALA A 52 0.41 -3.67 11.01
N GLU A 53 0.43 -4.65 11.92
CA GLU A 53 -0.20 -4.56 13.24
C GLU A 53 0.30 -3.35 14.04
N LYS A 54 1.63 -3.16 14.11
CA LYS A 54 2.23 -1.97 14.75
C LYS A 54 1.83 -0.66 14.09
N LEU A 55 1.65 -0.63 12.77
CA LEU A 55 1.19 0.56 12.06
C LEU A 55 -0.26 0.87 12.37
N VAL A 56 -1.12 -0.15 12.43
CA VAL A 56 -2.52 -0.02 12.84
C VAL A 56 -2.59 0.58 14.24
N GLU A 57 -1.88 0.01 15.21
CA GLU A 57 -1.81 0.53 16.59
C GLU A 57 -1.46 2.03 16.63
N LYS A 58 -0.45 2.45 15.84
CA LYS A 58 0.00 3.85 15.79
C LYS A 58 -0.93 4.79 15.06
N SER A 59 -1.83 4.26 14.22
CA SER A 59 -2.76 5.07 13.43
C SER A 59 -4.07 5.38 14.16
N LEU A 60 -4.38 4.66 15.23
CA LEU A 60 -5.61 4.84 16.01
C LEU A 60 -5.52 6.13 16.85
N VAL A 61 -6.58 6.94 16.81
CA VAL A 61 -6.70 8.18 17.59
C VAL A 61 -7.84 8.03 18.60
N LEU A 62 -7.52 8.17 19.88
CA LEU A 62 -8.50 8.12 20.97
C LEU A 62 -9.17 9.49 21.13
N LEU A 63 -10.42 9.61 20.70
CA LEU A 63 -11.17 10.87 20.73
C LEU A 63 -11.80 11.18 22.10
N LYS A 64 -12.19 10.13 22.85
CA LYS A 64 -12.86 10.26 24.16
C LYS A 64 -12.58 9.03 25.01
N ASN A 65 -12.32 9.24 26.31
CA ASN A 65 -12.14 8.16 27.28
C ASN A 65 -12.65 8.57 28.67
N ASP A 66 -13.95 8.83 28.80
CA ASP A 66 -14.54 9.24 30.08
C ASP A 66 -15.42 8.11 30.66
N PRO A 67 -15.29 7.75 31.95
CA PRO A 67 -14.32 8.18 32.96
C PRO A 67 -13.10 7.21 33.04
N ASP A 68 -12.24 7.17 32.01
CA ASP A 68 -11.12 6.22 31.90
C ASP A 68 -11.53 4.73 31.79
N VAL A 69 -12.41 4.43 30.82
CA VAL A 69 -12.89 3.06 30.56
C VAL A 69 -11.82 2.18 29.91
N LEU A 70 -10.94 2.77 29.10
CA LEU A 70 -9.84 2.08 28.44
C LEU A 70 -8.51 2.31 29.20
N PRO A 71 -7.61 1.29 29.28
CA PRO A 71 -7.72 -0.04 28.69
C PRO A 71 -8.65 -0.99 29.46
N LEU A 72 -9.28 -1.93 28.76
CA LEU A 72 -10.13 -2.95 29.39
C LEU A 72 -9.29 -3.92 30.22
N LYS A 73 -9.82 -4.31 31.39
CA LYS A 73 -9.18 -5.32 32.23
C LYS A 73 -9.30 -6.70 31.57
N GLU A 74 -8.27 -7.52 31.72
CA GLU A 74 -8.31 -8.92 31.30
C GLU A 74 -9.49 -9.66 31.94
N GLY A 75 -10.14 -10.55 31.17
CA GLY A 75 -11.33 -11.28 31.62
C GLY A 75 -12.64 -10.49 31.56
N THR A 76 -12.62 -9.22 31.13
CA THR A 76 -13.85 -8.45 30.89
C THR A 76 -14.66 -9.10 29.77
N LYS A 77 -15.93 -9.42 30.03
CA LYS A 77 -16.86 -9.92 28.99
C LYS A 77 -17.28 -8.74 28.10
N VAL A 78 -16.98 -8.83 26.81
CA VAL A 78 -17.29 -7.79 25.82
C VAL A 78 -18.38 -8.29 24.87
N TYR A 79 -19.40 -7.47 24.66
CA TYR A 79 -20.41 -7.69 23.62
C TYR A 79 -20.09 -6.83 22.41
N ILE A 80 -19.83 -7.46 21.25
CA ILE A 80 -19.46 -6.77 20.01
C ILE A 80 -20.69 -6.70 19.09
N THR A 81 -21.07 -5.49 18.71
CA THR A 81 -22.21 -5.20 17.83
C THR A 81 -21.83 -4.20 16.73
N GLY A 82 -22.70 -4.02 15.74
CA GLY A 82 -22.52 -3.11 14.60
C GLY A 82 -22.17 -3.82 13.28
N PRO A 83 -22.33 -3.12 12.15
CA PRO A 83 -22.21 -3.71 10.80
C PRO A 83 -20.79 -4.19 10.47
N LEU A 84 -19.77 -3.63 11.12
CA LEU A 84 -18.37 -3.97 10.87
C LEU A 84 -17.86 -5.16 11.71
N ARG A 85 -18.70 -5.75 12.59
CA ARG A 85 -18.31 -6.84 13.49
C ARG A 85 -17.63 -8.01 12.75
N ASN A 86 -18.10 -8.33 11.56
CA ASN A 86 -17.59 -9.45 10.76
C ASN A 86 -17.62 -9.14 9.25
N ALA A 87 -17.35 -7.89 8.87
CA ALA A 87 -17.44 -7.43 7.48
C ALA A 87 -16.49 -8.14 6.49
N TRP A 88 -15.64 -9.05 6.95
CA TRP A 88 -14.62 -9.76 6.17
C TRP A 88 -14.74 -11.30 6.28
N SER A 89 -15.81 -11.81 6.89
CA SER A 89 -15.99 -13.24 7.15
C SER A 89 -16.86 -13.96 6.11
N SER A 90 -16.68 -13.65 4.82
CA SER A 90 -17.41 -14.27 3.70
C SER A 90 -16.45 -14.76 2.64
#